data_AF-A0A957BQM4-F1
#
_entry.id   AF-A0A957BQM4-F1
#
_cell.length_a   1.000
_cell.length_b   1.000
_cell.length_c   1.000
_cell.angle_alpha   90.00
_cell.angle_beta   90.00
_cell.angle_gamma   90.00
#
_symmetry.space_group_name_H-M   'P 1'
#
loop_
_entity.id
_entity.type
_entity.pdbx_description
1 polymer ?
#
loop_
_entity_poly.entity_id
_entity_poly.type
_entity_poly.pdbx_seq_one_letter_code
_entity_poly.pdbx_strand_id
1 'polypeptide(L)'
;MTHTDKRLIEEYIPIKAISAEASREKSIRHGHISTLHLWWARRPLVASRAAVFAALVRADAQPQITDPDTGQPMTITKFMIELCKWELRPEILEEARRLIREAYPDSPPKVLDMFAGGGSIPLEALRLGCEAYALDLNPVAHIIE
;
A
#
# COMPACT_ATOMS: atom_id res chain seq x y z
N MET A 1 20.41 16.40 5.41
CA MET A 1 18.96 16.16 5.64
C MET A 1 18.73 16.30 7.12
N THR A 2 17.93 17.28 7.55
CA THR A 2 17.48 17.32 8.95
C THR A 2 16.69 16.04 9.21
N HIS A 3 16.76 15.49 10.43
CA HIS A 3 16.08 14.25 10.81
C HIS A 3 14.57 14.24 10.52
N THR A 4 14.00 15.40 10.24
CA THR A 4 12.59 15.64 10.00
C THR A 4 12.09 15.16 8.64
N ASP A 5 12.89 14.98 7.59
CA ASP A 5 12.35 14.67 6.23
C ASP A 5 12.40 13.18 5.83
N LYS A 6 12.55 12.28 6.80
CA LYS A 6 12.63 10.84 6.53
C LYS A 6 11.27 10.26 6.14
N ARG A 7 11.25 9.43 5.11
CA ARG A 7 10.08 8.63 4.74
C ARG A 7 9.92 7.45 5.69
N LEU A 8 8.68 7.02 5.89
CA LEU A 8 8.36 5.93 6.81
C LEU A 8 9.13 4.65 6.45
N ILE A 9 9.32 4.36 5.17
CA ILE A 9 10.08 3.18 4.72
C ILE A 9 11.55 3.19 5.16
N GLU A 10 12.14 4.36 5.42
CA GLU A 10 13.52 4.50 5.89
C GLU A 10 13.65 4.25 7.39
N GLU A 11 12.55 4.34 8.15
CA GLU A 11 12.54 4.21 9.61
C GLU A 11 11.88 2.92 10.07
N TYR A 12 10.73 2.56 9.49
CA TYR A 12 9.96 1.40 9.89
C TYR A 12 9.12 0.81 8.76
N ILE A 13 9.24 -0.51 8.59
CA ILE A 13 8.34 -1.31 7.78
C ILE A 13 8.03 -2.63 8.50
N PRO A 14 6.76 -3.02 8.69
CA PRO A 14 6.39 -4.19 9.50
C PRO A 14 6.55 -5.50 8.71
N ILE A 15 7.80 -5.90 8.44
CA ILE A 15 8.14 -7.05 7.59
C ILE A 15 7.42 -8.33 8.05
N LYS A 16 7.39 -8.61 9.36
CA LYS A 16 6.75 -9.81 9.91
C LYS A 16 5.24 -9.85 9.63
N ALA A 17 4.54 -8.73 9.83
CA ALA A 17 3.10 -8.64 9.59
C ALA A 17 2.78 -8.72 8.08
N ILE A 18 3.54 -8.00 7.25
CA ILE A 18 3.43 -8.06 5.79
C ILE A 18 3.63 -9.50 5.30
N SER A 19 4.63 -10.20 5.81
CA SER A 19 4.95 -11.56 5.38
C SER A 19 3.85 -12.57 5.74
N ALA A 20 3.24 -12.41 6.92
CA ALA A 20 2.12 -13.25 7.35
C ALA A 20 0.89 -13.04 6.44
N GLU A 21 0.49 -11.79 6.22
CA GLU A 21 -0.68 -11.45 5.39
C GLU A 21 -0.44 -11.76 3.90
N ALA A 22 0.76 -11.52 3.38
CA ALA A 22 1.16 -11.90 2.02
C ALA A 22 1.15 -13.42 1.80
N SER A 23 1.49 -14.21 2.83
CA SER A 23 1.40 -15.67 2.75
C SER A 23 -0.05 -16.13 2.76
N ARG A 24 -0.90 -15.51 3.60
CA ARG A 24 -2.35 -15.76 3.63
C ARG A 24 -2.98 -15.47 2.27
N GLU A 25 -2.66 -14.33 1.66
CA GLU A 25 -3.16 -13.90 0.35
C GLU A 25 -3.00 -14.96 -0.75
N LYS A 26 -1.85 -15.67 -0.80
CA LYS A 26 -1.61 -16.73 -1.81
C LYS A 26 -2.60 -17.89 -1.74
N SER A 27 -3.22 -18.11 -0.58
CA SER A 27 -4.19 -19.19 -0.38
C SER A 27 -5.63 -18.78 -0.76
N ILE A 28 -5.87 -17.49 -0.98
CA ILE A 28 -7.20 -16.94 -1.31
C ILE A 28 -7.45 -17.10 -2.81
N ARG A 29 -8.50 -17.86 -3.16
CA ARG A 29 -8.82 -18.22 -4.55
C ARG A 29 -10.12 -17.58 -5.08
N HIS A 30 -10.68 -16.60 -4.38
CA HIS A 30 -11.91 -15.92 -4.79
C HIS A 30 -11.77 -14.40 -4.70
N GLY A 31 -12.37 -13.68 -5.65
CA GLY A 31 -12.40 -12.21 -5.67
C GLY A 31 -11.05 -11.52 -5.93
N HIS A 32 -10.07 -12.24 -6.48
CA HIS A 32 -8.70 -11.78 -6.60
C HIS A 32 -8.24 -11.73 -8.06
N ILE A 33 -7.59 -10.65 -8.49
CA ILE A 33 -7.14 -10.50 -9.89
C ILE A 33 -6.21 -11.63 -10.37
N SER A 34 -5.44 -12.25 -9.47
CA SER A 34 -4.60 -13.41 -9.83
C SER A 34 -5.37 -14.69 -10.14
N THR A 35 -6.69 -14.73 -9.93
CA THR A 35 -7.51 -15.86 -10.41
C THR A 35 -7.84 -15.70 -11.90
N LEU A 36 -7.66 -14.50 -12.47
CA LEU A 36 -7.83 -14.26 -13.90
C LEU A 36 -6.64 -14.81 -14.71
N HIS A 37 -5.41 -14.62 -14.21
CA HIS A 37 -4.20 -15.13 -14.82
C HIS A 37 -3.09 -15.34 -13.78
N LEU A 38 -2.29 -16.40 -13.96
CA LEU A 38 -1.15 -16.69 -13.09
C LEU A 38 0.06 -15.84 -13.51
N TRP A 39 0.47 -14.90 -12.65
CA TRP A 39 1.74 -14.20 -12.81
C TRP A 39 2.82 -14.86 -11.93
N TRP A 40 3.84 -15.46 -12.52
CA TRP A 40 4.89 -16.19 -11.77
C TRP A 40 5.68 -15.31 -10.79
N ALA A 41 5.80 -14.00 -11.05
CA ALA A 41 6.51 -13.04 -10.21
C ALA A 41 5.56 -12.04 -9.52
N ARG A 42 4.31 -12.44 -9.23
CA ARG A 42 3.31 -11.52 -8.67
C ARG A 42 3.73 -11.01 -7.29
N ARG A 43 3.72 -9.68 -7.13
CA ARG A 43 3.89 -9.03 -5.82
C ARG A 43 2.58 -9.13 -5.03
N PRO A 44 2.62 -9.50 -3.73
CA PRO A 44 1.44 -9.47 -2.89
C PRO A 44 0.83 -8.07 -2.82
N LEU A 45 -0.50 -7.95 -2.81
CA LEU A 45 -1.18 -6.64 -2.73
C LEU A 45 -0.83 -5.95 -1.41
N VAL A 46 -0.87 -6.70 -0.31
CA VAL A 46 -0.50 -6.20 1.01
C VAL A 46 0.89 -5.57 1.03
N ALA A 47 1.88 -6.27 0.46
CA ALA A 47 3.26 -5.78 0.40
C ALA A 47 3.38 -4.55 -0.52
N SER A 48 2.64 -4.55 -1.64
CA SER A 48 2.63 -3.44 -2.59
C SER A 48 2.03 -2.18 -1.97
N ARG A 49 0.90 -2.30 -1.26
CA ARG A 49 0.28 -1.21 -0.50
C ARG A 49 1.24 -0.65 0.55
N ALA A 50 1.87 -1.53 1.32
CA ALA A 50 2.81 -1.14 2.35
C ALA A 50 4.00 -0.36 1.78
N ALA A 51 4.58 -0.85 0.69
CA ALA A 51 5.70 -0.20 0.03
C ALA A 51 5.32 1.19 -0.52
N VAL A 52 4.18 1.30 -1.21
CA VAL A 52 3.71 2.58 -1.77
C VAL A 52 3.44 3.58 -0.65
N PHE A 53 2.67 3.20 0.37
CA PHE A 53 2.35 4.10 1.48
C PHE A 53 3.60 4.56 2.23
N ALA A 54 4.48 3.61 2.61
CA ALA A 54 5.66 3.94 3.39
C ALA A 54 6.70 4.77 2.62
N ALA A 55 6.72 4.67 1.29
CA ALA A 55 7.57 5.50 0.43
C ALA A 55 7.05 6.94 0.30
N LEU A 56 5.73 7.14 0.36
CA LEU A 56 5.11 8.45 0.17
C LEU A 56 4.97 9.24 1.47
N VAL A 57 4.64 8.57 2.57
CA VAL A 57 4.34 9.20 3.87
C VAL A 57 5.61 9.36 4.71
N ARG A 58 5.66 10.45 5.48
CA ARG A 58 6.77 10.78 6.39
C ARG A 58 6.72 9.90 7.64
N ALA A 59 7.88 9.66 8.24
CA ALA A 59 7.99 8.85 9.45
C ALA A 59 7.32 9.50 10.69
N ASP A 60 7.23 10.84 10.71
CA ASP A 60 6.60 11.64 11.77
C ASP A 60 5.10 11.86 11.59
N ALA A 61 4.49 11.27 10.55
CA ALA A 61 3.07 11.39 10.27
C ALA A 61 2.21 10.85 11.42
N GLN A 62 1.12 11.56 11.74
CA GLN A 62 0.24 11.22 12.86
C GLN A 62 -1.14 10.79 12.34
N PRO A 63 -1.46 9.49 12.43
CA PRO A 63 -2.80 9.01 12.13
C PRO A 63 -3.82 9.61 13.12
N GLN A 64 -4.93 10.11 12.59
CA GLN A 64 -6.07 10.65 13.34
C GLN A 64 -7.15 9.57 13.53
N ILE A 65 -6.72 8.33 13.77
CA ILE A 65 -7.60 7.19 14.03
C ILE A 65 -7.26 6.58 15.38
N THR A 66 -8.29 6.24 16.14
CA THR A 66 -8.14 5.54 17.42
C THR A 66 -8.07 4.04 17.20
N ASP A 67 -7.28 3.39 18.03
CA ASP A 67 -7.23 1.96 18.12
C ASP A 67 -8.55 1.40 18.68
N PRO A 68 -9.22 0.47 17.99
CA PRO A 68 -10.45 -0.14 18.50
C PRO A 68 -10.26 -0.92 19.80
N ASP A 69 -9.08 -1.52 20.01
CA ASP A 69 -8.82 -2.40 21.15
C ASP A 69 -8.44 -1.61 22.40
N THR A 70 -7.66 -0.53 22.24
CA THR A 70 -7.13 0.26 23.38
C THR A 70 -7.83 1.60 23.58
N GLY A 71 -8.58 2.09 22.60
CA GLY A 71 -9.22 3.41 22.61
C GLY A 71 -8.23 4.58 22.55
N GLN A 72 -6.93 4.32 22.37
CA GLN A 72 -5.89 5.35 22.29
C GLN A 72 -5.62 5.75 20.83
N PRO A 73 -5.07 6.96 20.58
CA PRO A 73 -4.58 7.33 19.25
C PRO A 73 -3.57 6.31 18.72
N MET A 74 -3.76 5.88 17.47
CA MET A 74 -2.92 4.86 16.87
C MET A 74 -1.56 5.46 16.48
N THR A 75 -0.47 4.79 16.86
CA THR A 75 0.86 5.16 16.36
C THR A 75 0.99 4.85 14.88
N ILE A 76 1.85 5.59 14.15
CA ILE A 76 2.09 5.33 12.72
C ILE A 76 2.56 3.89 12.45
N THR A 77 3.31 3.29 13.38
CA THR A 77 3.79 1.91 13.28
C THR A 77 2.65 0.90 13.39
N LYS A 78 1.70 1.11 14.31
CA LYS A 78 0.51 0.25 14.45
C LYS A 78 -0.47 0.47 13.30
N PHE A 79 -0.62 1.71 12.85
CA PHE A 79 -1.38 2.04 11.65
C PHE A 79 -0.84 1.32 10.41
N MET A 80 0.48 1.29 10.24
CA MET A 80 1.14 0.56 9.17
C MET A 80 0.78 -0.92 9.18
N ILE A 81 0.73 -1.55 10.36
CA ILE A 81 0.33 -2.96 10.52
C ILE A 81 -1.13 -3.16 10.12
N GLU A 82 -2.04 -2.30 10.56
CA GLU A 82 -3.46 -2.38 10.20
C GLU A 82 -3.69 -2.18 8.70
N LEU A 83 -2.96 -1.25 8.08
CA LEU A 83 -3.00 -1.01 6.63
C LEU A 83 -2.55 -2.23 5.83
N CYS A 84 -1.66 -3.04 6.40
CA CYS A 84 -1.15 -4.28 5.79
C CYS A 84 -2.10 -5.47 5.94
N LYS A 85 -3.28 -5.34 6.56
CA LYS A 85 -4.23 -6.46 6.62
C LYS A 85 -4.86 -6.72 5.25
N TRP A 86 -5.07 -8.00 4.94
CA TRP A 86 -5.82 -8.40 3.74
C TRP A 86 -7.24 -7.82 3.74
N GLU A 87 -7.96 -8.04 4.83
CA GLU A 87 -9.28 -7.45 5.10
C GLU A 87 -9.09 -6.02 5.62
N LEU A 88 -8.92 -5.09 4.68
CA LEU A 88 -8.72 -3.69 5.01
C LEU A 88 -10.05 -3.02 5.37
N ARG A 89 -10.08 -2.39 6.54
CA ARG A 89 -11.20 -1.55 6.97
C ARG A 89 -11.25 -0.25 6.16
N PRO A 90 -12.43 0.19 5.66
CA PRO A 90 -12.55 1.42 4.88
C PRO A 90 -12.01 2.65 5.61
N GLU A 91 -12.20 2.73 6.92
CA GLU A 91 -11.73 3.84 7.76
C GLU A 91 -10.20 3.99 7.74
N ILE A 92 -9.48 2.85 7.75
CA ILE A 92 -8.00 2.84 7.69
C ILE A 92 -7.53 3.27 6.30
N LEU A 93 -8.22 2.87 5.24
CA LEU A 93 -7.89 3.27 3.88
C LEU A 93 -8.09 4.79 3.67
N GLU A 94 -9.19 5.33 4.18
CA GLU A 94 -9.48 6.76 4.05
C GLU A 94 -8.49 7.60 4.85
N GLU A 95 -8.08 7.13 6.03
CA GLU A 95 -7.01 7.77 6.79
C GLU A 95 -5.67 7.72 6.07
N ALA A 96 -5.34 6.61 5.40
CA ALA A 96 -4.13 6.52 4.58
C ALA A 96 -4.14 7.54 3.44
N ARG A 97 -5.29 7.71 2.76
CA ARG A 97 -5.48 8.74 1.73
C ARG A 97 -5.37 10.15 2.29
N ARG A 98 -5.86 10.38 3.52
CA ARG A 98 -5.74 11.68 4.20
C ARG A 98 -4.27 12.02 4.46
N LEU A 99 -3.50 11.08 5.00
CA LEU A 99 -2.06 11.26 5.25
C LEU A 99 -1.26 11.52 3.98
N ILE A 100 -1.62 10.86 2.86
CA ILE A 100 -0.99 11.13 1.56
C ILE A 100 -1.36 12.52 1.05
N ARG A 101 -2.62 12.94 1.13
CA ARG A 101 -3.06 14.30 0.74
C ARG A 101 -2.38 15.38 1.59
N GLU A 102 -2.18 15.13 2.87
CA GLU A 102 -1.46 16.03 3.77
C GLU A 102 0.02 16.16 3.38
N ALA A 103 0.64 15.05 2.96
CA ALA A 103 2.02 15.05 2.48
C ALA A 103 2.18 15.70 1.08
N TYR A 104 1.11 15.73 0.26
CA TYR A 104 1.11 16.25 -1.11
C TYR A 104 -0.14 17.14 -1.34
N PRO A 105 -0.14 18.39 -0.84
CA PRO A 105 -1.34 19.24 -0.82
C PRO A 105 -1.76 19.75 -2.21
N ASP A 106 -0.81 19.93 -3.13
CA ASP A 106 -1.06 20.55 -4.44
C ASP A 106 -1.68 19.58 -5.46
N SER A 107 -1.28 18.30 -5.40
CA SER A 107 -1.74 17.29 -6.35
C SER A 107 -1.48 15.87 -5.81
N PRO A 108 -2.31 14.88 -6.19
CA PRO A 108 -2.01 13.47 -5.90
C PRO A 108 -0.61 13.08 -6.41
N PRO A 109 0.16 12.31 -5.63
CA PRO A 109 1.47 11.86 -6.08
C PRO A 109 1.33 10.91 -7.28
N LYS A 110 2.25 11.05 -8.23
CA LYS A 110 2.34 10.19 -9.41
C LYS A 110 3.22 8.98 -9.11
N VAL A 111 2.69 7.79 -9.31
CA VAL A 111 3.39 6.51 -9.08
C VAL A 111 3.53 5.80 -10.42
N LEU A 112 4.77 5.62 -10.88
CA LEU A 112 5.07 4.85 -12.08
C LEU A 112 5.61 3.47 -11.71
N ASP A 113 4.94 2.41 -12.14
CA ASP A 113 5.47 1.04 -12.12
C ASP A 113 5.87 0.63 -13.54
N MET A 114 7.17 0.60 -13.79
CA MET A 114 7.74 0.22 -15.10
C MET A 114 7.77 -1.29 -15.36
N PHE A 115 7.42 -2.11 -14.36
CA PHE A 115 7.38 -3.58 -14.43
C PHE A 115 6.09 -4.10 -13.78
N ALA A 116 4.96 -3.51 -14.18
CA ALA A 116 3.69 -3.68 -13.49
C ALA A 116 3.22 -5.13 -13.42
N GLY A 117 3.52 -5.93 -14.45
CA GLY A 117 3.16 -7.33 -14.55
C GLY A 117 1.68 -7.55 -14.27
N GLY A 118 1.38 -8.26 -13.19
CA GLY A 118 0.01 -8.48 -12.71
C GLY A 118 -0.67 -7.27 -12.05
N GLY A 119 -0.10 -6.06 -12.11
CA GLY A 119 -0.74 -4.80 -11.73
C GLY A 119 -0.85 -4.51 -10.23
N SER A 120 -0.16 -5.25 -9.35
CA SER A 120 -0.35 -5.12 -7.89
C SER A 120 0.00 -3.74 -7.33
N ILE A 121 1.11 -3.15 -7.75
CA ILE A 121 1.55 -1.82 -7.27
C ILE A 121 0.66 -0.70 -7.81
N PRO A 122 0.40 -0.58 -9.13
CA PRO A 122 -0.47 0.47 -9.63
C PRO A 122 -1.89 0.36 -9.04
N LEU A 123 -2.42 -0.86 -8.85
CA LEU A 123 -3.71 -1.06 -8.20
C LEU A 123 -3.75 -0.51 -6.76
N GLU A 124 -2.73 -0.82 -5.95
CA GLU A 124 -2.70 -0.33 -4.57
C GLU A 124 -2.38 1.16 -4.50
N ALA A 125 -1.59 1.70 -5.43
CA ALA A 125 -1.38 3.14 -5.57
C ALA A 125 -2.70 3.88 -5.87
N LEU A 126 -3.52 3.37 -6.80
CA LEU A 126 -4.86 3.91 -7.06
C LEU A 126 -5.76 3.83 -5.82
N ARG A 127 -5.74 2.71 -5.09
CA ARG A 127 -6.51 2.56 -3.84
C ARG A 127 -6.14 3.61 -2.81
N LEU A 128 -4.85 3.94 -2.70
CA LEU A 128 -4.30 4.97 -1.82
C LEU A 128 -4.55 6.41 -2.31
N GLY A 129 -5.22 6.59 -3.46
CA GLY A 129 -5.56 7.89 -4.01
C GLY A 129 -4.42 8.56 -4.80
N CYS A 130 -3.42 7.77 -5.22
CA CYS A 130 -2.33 8.25 -6.06
C CYS A 130 -2.75 8.20 -7.54
N GLU A 131 -2.08 9.00 -8.37
CA GLU A 131 -2.17 8.90 -9.82
C GLU A 131 -1.20 7.82 -10.29
N ALA A 132 -1.70 6.65 -10.66
CA ALA A 132 -0.86 5.49 -11.01
C ALA A 132 -0.68 5.34 -12.52
N TYR A 133 0.56 5.10 -12.92
CA TYR A 133 0.97 4.77 -14.27
C TYR A 133 1.65 3.40 -14.25
N ALA A 134 1.32 2.56 -15.23
CA ALA A 134 1.84 1.21 -15.34
C ALA A 134 2.38 1.00 -16.75
N LEU A 135 3.54 0.37 -16.85
CA LEU A 135 4.11 -0.11 -18.10
C LEU A 135 4.52 -1.57 -17.90
N ASP A 136 4.30 -2.38 -18.93
CA ASP A 136 4.85 -3.72 -19.00
C ASP A 136 5.10 -4.11 -20.46
N LEU A 137 6.17 -4.86 -20.71
CA LEU A 137 6.49 -5.34 -22.05
C LEU A 137 5.70 -6.60 -22.41
N ASN A 138 5.15 -7.30 -21.42
CA ASN A 138 4.34 -8.49 -21.64
C ASN A 138 2.96 -8.11 -22.17
N PRO A 139 2.59 -8.53 -23.40
CA PRO A 139 1.30 -8.19 -23.99
C PRO A 139 0.10 -8.70 -23.19
N VAL A 140 0.27 -9.75 -22.36
CA VAL A 140 -0.79 -10.27 -21.49
C VAL A 140 -1.15 -9.27 -20.37
N ALA A 141 -0.20 -8.45 -19.92
CA ALA A 141 -0.45 -7.45 -18.89
C ALA A 141 -1.36 -6.32 -19.39
N HIS A 142 -1.27 -5.99 -20.69
CA HIS A 142 -2.04 -4.92 -21.33
C HIS A 142 -3.51 -5.29 -21.60
N ILE A 143 -3.88 -6.58 -21.54
CA ILE A 143 -5.26 -7.05 -21.79
C ILE A 143 -6.18 -6.79 -20.58
N ILE A 144 -5.63 -6.53 -19.40
CA ILE A 144 -6.37 -6.39 -18.13
C ILE A 144 -6.51 -4.90 -17.71
N GLU A 145 -6.23 -3.95 -18.62
CA GLU A 145 -6.48 -2.52 -18.40
C GLU A 145 -7.98 -2.16 -18.44
#